data_AF-A0A0Q8S4M9-F1
#
_entry.id   AF-A0A0Q8S4M9-F1
#
_cell.length_a   1.000
_cell.length_b   1.000
_cell.length_c   1.000
_cell.angle_alpha   90.00
_cell.angle_beta   90.00
_cell.angle_gamma   90.00
#
_symmetry.space_group_name_H-M   'P 1'
#
loop_
_entity.id
_entity.type
_entity.pdbx_description
1 polymer ?
#
loop_
_entity_poly.entity_id
_entity_poly.type
_entity_poly.pdbx_seq_one_letter_code
_entity_poly.pdbx_strand_id
1 'polypeptide(L)'
;MLLTVLAGCQKQEAPDALYERYYQKSASGIATLEEEAHFYSARKRADVEQKIPAMMKMMGKTRDDVARVYLDMSQTLARCKKIELAGQSVSGNVAELTYRQTDVCGSTSTSPESQKVRLVNEGGWKIDHVEISL
;
A
#
# COMPACT_ATOMS: atom_id res chain seq x y z
N MET A 1 -26.41 35.63 -16.26
CA MET A 1 -25.50 34.49 -16.47
C MET A 1 -25.48 33.68 -15.19
N LEU A 2 -26.15 32.53 -15.18
CA LEU A 2 -26.11 31.58 -14.05
C LEU A 2 -24.91 30.66 -14.28
N LEU A 3 -23.84 30.80 -13.50
CA LEU A 3 -22.75 29.83 -13.48
C LEU A 3 -23.21 28.61 -12.66
N THR A 4 -23.67 27.58 -13.34
CA THR A 4 -23.90 26.26 -12.76
C THR A 4 -22.53 25.62 -12.51
N VAL A 5 -22.03 25.73 -11.28
CA VAL A 5 -20.84 24.99 -10.85
C VAL A 5 -21.25 23.52 -10.72
N LEU A 6 -20.92 22.72 -11.74
CA LEU A 6 -20.90 21.27 -11.63
C LEU A 6 -19.79 20.88 -10.65
N ALA A 7 -20.08 20.96 -9.35
CA ALA A 7 -19.32 20.21 -8.36
C ALA A 7 -19.61 18.73 -8.64
N GLY A 8 -18.79 18.13 -9.51
CA GLY A 8 -18.84 16.70 -9.76
C GLY A 8 -18.66 15.99 -8.41
N CYS A 9 -19.70 15.30 -7.94
CA CYS A 9 -19.56 14.27 -6.93
C CYS A 9 -18.62 13.20 -7.49
N GLN A 10 -17.31 13.39 -7.38
CA GLN A 10 -16.37 12.29 -7.50
C GLN A 10 -16.68 11.37 -6.33
N LYS A 11 -17.38 10.27 -6.61
CA LYS A 11 -17.60 9.21 -5.65
C LYS A 11 -16.23 8.82 -5.12
N GLN A 12 -16.01 9.06 -3.83
CA GLN A 12 -14.76 8.67 -3.19
C GLN A 12 -14.55 7.18 -3.42
N GLU A 13 -13.35 6.83 -3.85
CA GLU A 13 -12.96 5.43 -4.05
C GLU A 13 -13.22 4.60 -2.78
N ALA A 14 -13.56 3.32 -2.93
CA ALA A 14 -13.72 2.43 -1.80
C ALA A 14 -12.35 2.00 -1.22
N PRO A 15 -12.24 1.72 0.10
CA PRO A 15 -10.95 1.43 0.73
C PRO A 15 -10.21 0.22 0.11
N ASP A 16 -10.95 -0.84 -0.21
CA ASP A 16 -10.47 -2.03 -0.92
C ASP A 16 -9.97 -1.70 -2.32
N ALA A 17 -10.72 -0.93 -3.09
CA ALA A 17 -10.31 -0.51 -4.44
C ALA A 17 -8.99 0.28 -4.43
N LEU A 18 -8.80 1.16 -3.44
CA LEU A 18 -7.53 1.86 -3.26
C LEU A 18 -6.38 0.87 -2.98
N TYR A 19 -6.59 -0.07 -2.06
CA TYR A 19 -5.56 -1.02 -1.67
C TYR A 19 -5.22 -2.01 -2.81
N GLU A 20 -6.21 -2.48 -3.55
CA GLU A 20 -6.01 -3.34 -4.72
C GLU A 20 -5.26 -2.61 -5.83
N ARG A 21 -5.57 -1.33 -6.08
CA ARG A 21 -4.79 -0.51 -7.03
C ARG A 21 -3.35 -0.35 -6.57
N TYR A 22 -3.12 -0.06 -5.29
CA TYR A 22 -1.77 -0.01 -4.71
C TYR A 22 -1.04 -1.35 -4.96
N TYR A 23 -1.69 -2.46 -4.64
CA TYR A 23 -1.10 -3.79 -4.78
C TYR A 23 -0.72 -4.11 -6.24
N GLN A 24 -1.63 -3.82 -7.19
CA GLN A 24 -1.37 -3.96 -8.62
C GLN A 24 -0.20 -3.09 -9.06
N LYS A 25 -0.13 -1.85 -8.58
CA LYS A 25 0.97 -0.93 -8.85
C LYS A 25 2.29 -1.46 -8.32
N SER A 26 2.34 -1.90 -7.06
CA SER A 26 3.52 -2.53 -6.46
C SER A 26 3.99 -3.73 -7.29
N ALA A 27 3.09 -4.63 -7.71
CA ALA A 27 3.44 -5.77 -8.56
C ALA A 27 3.94 -5.35 -9.96
N SER A 28 3.33 -4.33 -10.56
CA SER A 28 3.75 -3.80 -11.87
C SER A 28 5.07 -3.04 -11.82
N GLY A 29 5.40 -2.47 -10.65
CA GLY A 29 6.57 -1.62 -10.41
C GLY A 29 6.13 -0.18 -10.14
N ILE A 30 6.52 0.33 -8.99
CA ILE A 30 6.42 1.76 -8.64
C ILE A 30 7.79 2.38 -8.87
N ALA A 31 7.86 3.52 -9.57
CA ALA A 31 9.14 4.06 -10.02
C ALA A 31 9.90 4.82 -8.93
N THR A 32 9.18 5.43 -7.98
CA THR A 32 9.75 6.33 -6.97
C THR A 32 9.04 6.20 -5.62
N LEU A 33 9.72 6.54 -4.52
CA LEU A 33 9.09 6.59 -3.20
C LEU A 33 7.99 7.66 -3.14
N GLU A 34 8.13 8.73 -3.92
CA GLU A 34 7.15 9.80 -4.02
C GLU A 34 5.86 9.31 -4.69
N GLU A 35 5.97 8.46 -5.73
CA GLU A 35 4.80 7.79 -6.33
C GLU A 35 4.12 6.84 -5.34
N GLU A 36 4.88 6.02 -4.61
CA GLU A 36 4.35 5.11 -3.59
C GLU A 36 3.67 5.88 -2.45
N ALA A 37 4.29 6.97 -2.00
CA ALA A 37 3.81 7.82 -0.92
C ALA A 37 2.42 8.41 -1.18
N HIS A 38 1.97 8.51 -2.44
CA HIS A 38 0.61 8.92 -2.76
C HIS A 38 -0.47 7.96 -2.21
N PHE A 39 -0.13 6.70 -1.95
CA PHE A 39 -1.04 5.73 -1.33
C PHE A 39 -1.04 5.80 0.20
N TYR A 40 -0.02 6.42 0.80
CA TYR A 40 0.25 6.35 2.24
C TYR A 40 -0.36 7.51 3.03
N SER A 41 -0.75 7.21 4.28
CA SER A 41 -1.21 8.24 5.22
C SER A 41 -0.05 9.19 5.55
N ALA A 42 -0.35 10.38 6.07
CA ALA A 42 0.69 11.28 6.56
C ALA A 42 1.63 10.58 7.57
N ARG A 43 1.04 9.81 8.50
CA ARG A 43 1.78 9.02 9.49
C ARG A 43 2.69 7.97 8.84
N LYS A 44 2.16 7.18 7.90
CA LYS A 44 2.93 6.12 7.23
C LYS A 44 4.08 6.68 6.40
N ARG A 45 3.87 7.82 5.72
CA ARG A 45 4.95 8.53 4.99
C ARG A 45 6.08 8.94 5.93
N ALA A 46 5.76 9.52 7.09
CA ALA A 46 6.77 9.89 8.08
C ALA A 46 7.53 8.66 8.62
N ASP A 47 6.85 7.54 8.87
CA ASP A 47 7.48 6.28 9.29
C ASP A 47 8.48 5.75 8.25
N VAL A 48 8.12 5.79 6.96
CA VAL A 48 9.01 5.38 5.86
C VAL A 48 10.23 6.29 5.79
N GLU A 49 10.02 7.62 5.75
CA GLU A 49 11.10 8.60 5.65
C GLU A 49 12.06 8.54 6.86
N GLN A 50 11.55 8.29 8.07
CA GLN A 50 12.38 8.17 9.26
C GLN A 50 13.34 6.97 9.20
N LYS A 51 12.98 5.90 8.49
CA LYS A 51 13.80 4.68 8.38
C LYS A 51 14.89 4.77 7.32
N ILE A 52 14.74 5.66 6.34
CA ILE A 52 15.68 5.82 5.22
C ILE A 52 17.12 6.11 5.68
N PRO A 53 17.39 7.09 6.59
CA PRO A 53 18.75 7.37 7.02
C PRO A 53 19.45 6.18 7.68
N ALA A 54 18.71 5.38 8.46
CA ALA A 54 19.25 4.18 9.09
C ALA A 54 19.60 3.11 8.04
N MET A 55 18.74 2.93 7.02
CA MET A 55 19.00 2.03 5.89
C MET A 55 20.20 2.50 5.05
N MET A 56 20.30 3.80 4.75
CA MET A 56 21.46 4.38 4.05
C MET A 56 22.77 4.08 4.77
N LYS A 57 22.80 4.27 6.10
CA LYS A 57 23.96 3.98 6.94
C LYS A 57 24.29 2.49 6.95
N MET A 58 23.28 1.63 7.11
CA MET A 58 23.46 0.18 7.16
C MET A 58 23.99 -0.39 5.84
N MET A 59 23.49 0.13 4.72
CA MET A 59 23.80 -0.37 3.38
C MET A 59 24.98 0.35 2.71
N GLY A 60 25.47 1.44 3.29
CA GLY A 60 26.49 2.30 2.67
C GLY A 60 26.04 2.89 1.32
N LYS A 61 24.75 3.24 1.21
CA LYS A 61 24.07 3.59 -0.04
C LYS A 61 23.45 4.98 0.03
N THR A 62 23.26 5.61 -1.13
CA THR A 62 22.51 6.87 -1.23
C THR A 62 21.02 6.66 -0.96
N ARG A 63 20.25 7.74 -0.76
CA ARG A 63 18.79 7.63 -0.62
C ARG A 63 18.17 6.95 -1.85
N ASP A 64 18.61 7.33 -3.05
CA ASP A 64 18.08 6.79 -4.31
C ASP A 64 18.42 5.32 -4.49
N ASP A 65 19.60 4.88 -4.04
CA ASP A 65 19.96 3.47 -4.01
C ASP A 65 19.08 2.66 -3.04
N VAL A 66 18.85 3.19 -1.83
CA VAL A 66 17.97 2.55 -0.84
C VAL A 66 16.54 2.48 -1.36
N ALA A 67 16.04 3.58 -1.94
CA ALA A 67 14.73 3.64 -2.56
C ALA A 67 14.57 2.56 -3.64
N ARG A 68 15.53 2.44 -4.55
CA ARG A 68 15.51 1.40 -5.60
C ARG A 68 15.48 -0.01 -5.04
N VAL A 69 16.33 -0.31 -4.06
CA VAL A 69 16.36 -1.65 -3.43
C VAL A 69 15.03 -1.96 -2.74
N TYR A 70 14.48 -1.00 -2.01
CA TYR A 70 13.19 -1.14 -1.34
C TYR A 70 12.05 -1.39 -2.34
N LEU A 71 11.97 -0.60 -3.41
CA LEU A 71 10.90 -0.73 -4.42
C LEU A 71 11.02 -2.03 -5.21
N ASP A 72 12.23 -2.45 -5.56
CA ASP A 72 12.50 -3.73 -6.25
C ASP A 72 12.09 -4.95 -5.38
N MET A 73 12.44 -4.90 -4.09
CA MET A 73 12.02 -5.92 -3.13
C MET A 73 10.49 -5.94 -2.98
N SER A 74 9.85 -4.78 -2.82
CA SER A 74 8.40 -4.67 -2.73
C SER A 74 7.71 -5.21 -3.98
N GLN A 75 8.26 -4.92 -5.16
CA GLN A 75 7.72 -5.42 -6.43
C GLN A 75 7.84 -6.94 -6.52
N THR A 76 8.99 -7.49 -6.19
CA THR A 76 9.24 -8.94 -6.20
C THR A 76 8.26 -9.67 -5.29
N LEU A 77 8.07 -9.18 -4.06
CA LEU A 77 7.12 -9.76 -3.11
C LEU A 77 5.67 -9.68 -3.63
N ALA A 78 5.26 -8.52 -4.15
CA ALA A 78 3.90 -8.32 -4.66
C ALA A 78 3.60 -9.19 -5.89
N ARG A 79 4.59 -9.46 -6.76
CA ARG A 79 4.44 -10.37 -7.92
C ARG A 79 4.24 -11.82 -7.52
N CYS A 80 4.82 -12.21 -6.39
CA CYS A 80 4.81 -13.60 -5.93
C CYS A 80 3.69 -13.93 -4.95
N LYS A 81 2.80 -12.97 -4.68
CA LYS A 81 1.64 -13.16 -3.82
C LYS A 81 0.36 -12.86 -4.61
N LYS A 82 -0.66 -13.68 -4.43
CA LYS A 82 -2.05 -13.38 -4.82
C LYS A 82 -2.80 -12.97 -3.56
N ILE A 83 -3.58 -11.89 -3.63
CA ILE A 83 -4.45 -11.46 -2.54
C ILE A 83 -5.92 -11.64 -2.90
N GLU A 84 -6.73 -12.02 -1.91
CA GLU A 84 -8.19 -12.12 -2.04
C GLU A 84 -8.84 -11.47 -0.82
N LEU A 85 -9.74 -10.52 -1.05
CA LEU A 85 -10.44 -9.82 0.03
C LEU A 85 -11.32 -10.82 0.79
N ALA A 86 -11.03 -11.00 2.07
CA ALA A 86 -11.77 -11.88 2.97
C ALA A 86 -12.78 -11.11 3.83
N GLY A 87 -12.54 -9.82 4.07
CA GLY A 87 -13.46 -8.98 4.81
C GLY A 87 -13.05 -7.52 4.82
N GLN A 88 -14.03 -6.64 5.04
CA GLN A 88 -13.85 -5.21 5.18
C GLN A 88 -14.79 -4.69 6.27
N SER A 89 -14.30 -3.77 7.09
CA SER A 89 -15.12 -2.96 7.98
C SER A 89 -14.72 -1.49 7.86
N VAL A 90 -15.71 -0.60 7.91
CA VAL A 90 -15.51 0.85 7.86
C VAL A 90 -16.19 1.46 9.07
N SER A 91 -15.44 2.21 9.86
CA SER A 91 -15.92 2.90 11.06
C SER A 91 -15.41 4.34 11.05
N GLY A 92 -16.28 5.27 10.64
CA GLY A 92 -15.93 6.68 10.50
C GLY A 92 -14.84 6.88 9.44
N ASN A 93 -13.70 7.43 9.84
CA ASN A 93 -12.56 7.72 8.98
C ASN A 93 -11.53 6.57 8.93
N VAL A 94 -11.85 5.40 9.45
CA VAL A 94 -10.96 4.23 9.46
C VAL A 94 -11.61 3.08 8.73
N ALA A 95 -10.84 2.39 7.90
CA ALA A 95 -11.21 1.11 7.31
C ALA A 95 -10.19 0.04 7.68
N GLU A 96 -10.68 -1.15 7.99
CA GLU A 96 -9.86 -2.34 8.25
C GLU A 96 -10.23 -3.39 7.20
N LEU A 97 -9.25 -3.81 6.42
CA LEU A 97 -9.37 -4.85 5.41
C LEU A 97 -8.63 -6.09 5.87
N THR A 98 -9.19 -7.26 5.56
CA THR A 98 -8.53 -8.55 5.75
C THR A 98 -8.42 -9.23 4.41
N TYR A 99 -7.21 -9.61 4.02
CA TYR A 99 -6.92 -10.35 2.80
C TYR A 99 -6.37 -11.73 3.15
N ARG A 100 -6.70 -12.73 2.35
CA ARG A 100 -5.92 -13.97 2.28
C ARG A 100 -4.83 -13.80 1.25
N GLN A 101 -3.59 -14.15 1.59
CA GLN A 101 -2.47 -14.15 0.67
C GLN A 101 -2.06 -15.58 0.33
N THR A 102 -1.75 -15.84 -0.93
CA THR A 102 -1.24 -17.14 -1.39
C THR A 102 0.04 -16.92 -2.17
N ASP A 103 1.09 -17.69 -1.86
CA ASP A 103 2.32 -17.68 -2.64
C ASP A 103 2.09 -18.37 -4.00
N VAL A 104 2.45 -17.68 -5.08
CA VAL A 104 2.31 -18.18 -6.45
C VAL A 104 3.65 -18.42 -7.15
N CYS A 105 4.77 -18.08 -6.53
CA CYS A 105 6.12 -18.30 -7.07
C CYS A 105 6.81 -19.54 -6.47
N GLY A 106 6.43 -19.94 -5.25
CA GLY A 106 7.00 -21.09 -4.54
C GLY A 106 6.36 -22.42 -4.90
N SER A 107 7.15 -23.50 -4.83
CA SER A 107 6.68 -24.88 -5.02
C SER A 107 6.08 -25.54 -3.77
N THR A 108 6.18 -24.87 -2.61
CA THR A 108 5.89 -25.45 -1.29
C THR A 108 5.43 -24.37 -0.29
N SER A 109 4.14 -24.05 -0.29
CA SER A 109 3.33 -23.82 0.93
C SER A 109 1.85 -23.70 0.55
N THR A 110 0.99 -24.47 1.20
CA THR A 110 -0.43 -24.67 0.87
C THR A 110 -1.38 -23.98 1.86
N SER A 111 -0.85 -23.18 2.78
CA SER A 111 -1.63 -22.45 3.78
C SER A 111 -1.69 -20.96 3.43
N PRO A 112 -2.88 -20.38 3.20
CA PRO A 112 -3.00 -18.94 2.98
C PRO A 112 -2.55 -18.15 4.21
N GLU A 113 -1.71 -17.14 4.01
CA GLU A 113 -1.33 -16.17 5.05
C GLU A 113 -2.47 -15.15 5.23
N SER A 114 -2.63 -14.63 6.44
CA SER A 114 -3.63 -13.58 6.71
C SER A 114 -2.95 -12.22 6.68
N GLN A 115 -3.50 -11.29 5.93
CA GLN A 115 -3.03 -9.91 5.88
C GLN A 115 -4.12 -8.96 6.38
N LYS A 116 -3.76 -8.07 7.30
CA LYS A 116 -4.61 -6.97 7.74
C LYS A 116 -4.08 -5.65 7.21
N VAL A 117 -4.98 -4.82 6.68
CA VAL A 117 -4.66 -3.49 6.17
C VAL A 117 -5.55 -2.49 6.86
N ARG A 118 -4.93 -1.53 7.55
CA ARG A 118 -5.61 -0.37 8.10
C ARG A 118 -5.47 0.80 7.15
N LEU A 119 -6.59 1.41 6.80
CA LEU A 119 -6.64 2.66 6.04
C LEU A 119 -7.28 3.77 6.88
N VAL A 120 -6.83 5.00 6.63
CA VAL A 120 -7.41 6.22 7.19
C VAL A 120 -7.89 7.14 6.06
N ASN A 121 -8.99 7.85 6.29
CA ASN A 121 -9.53 8.82 5.34
C ASN A 121 -9.03 10.23 5.70
N GLU A 122 -8.07 10.73 4.93
CA GLU A 122 -7.47 12.07 5.06
C GLU A 122 -7.86 12.95 3.85
N GLY A 123 -9.16 12.98 3.50
CA GLY A 123 -9.66 13.55 2.24
C GLY A 123 -9.57 12.56 1.06
N GLY A 124 -9.38 11.29 1.38
CA GLY A 124 -9.09 10.17 0.49
C GLY A 124 -8.60 9.01 1.34
N TRP A 125 -8.94 7.77 0.99
CA TRP A 125 -8.37 6.62 1.70
C TRP A 125 -6.86 6.56 1.49
N LYS A 126 -6.14 6.26 2.56
CA LYS A 126 -4.70 6.13 2.60
C LYS A 126 -4.30 4.93 3.44
N ILE A 127 -3.32 4.17 2.98
CA ILE A 127 -2.77 3.04 3.71
C ILE A 127 -2.00 3.58 4.90
N ASP A 128 -2.43 3.18 6.09
CA ASP A 128 -1.84 3.61 7.35
C ASP A 128 -0.96 2.50 7.94
N HIS A 129 -1.43 1.26 7.89
CA HIS A 129 -0.69 0.11 8.38
C HIS A 129 -1.00 -1.15 7.57
N VAL A 130 0.01 -2.01 7.45
CA VAL A 130 -0.10 -3.34 6.85
C VAL A 130 0.59 -4.31 7.78
N GLU A 131 -0.13 -5.35 8.17
CA GLU A 131 0.33 -6.45 9.01
C GLU A 131 0.11 -7.77 8.26
N ILE A 132 1.12 -8.64 8.25
CA ILE A 132 1.04 -9.99 7.69
C ILE A 132 1.26 -10.97 8.84
N SER A 133 0.34 -11.91 9.01
CA SER A 133 0.39 -12.98 10.00
C SER A 133 0.45 -14.34 9.31
N LEU A 134 1.38 -15.19 9.77
CA LEU A 134 1.52 -16.58 9.37
C LEU A 134 0.46 -17.47 10.01
#